data_AF-A0A067DJS2-F1
#
_entry.id   AF-A0A067DJS2-F1
#
_cell.length_a   1.000
_cell.length_b   1.000
_cell.length_c   1.000
_cell.angle_alpha   90.00
_cell.angle_beta   90.00
_cell.angle_gamma   90.00
#
_symmetry.space_group_name_H-M   'P 1'
#
loop_
_entity.id
_entity.type
_entity.pdbx_description
1 polymer ?
#
loop_
_entity_poly.entity_id
_entity_poly.type
_entity_poly.pdbx_seq_one_letter_code
_entity_poly.pdbx_strand_id
1 'polypeptide(L)'
;MHNRQIQAIIESVSSLELSKSLQSFCTHHLDNPGLILVFKPLNGDNYFGWIRAMVRALNSKNKLRFVNGSIKVPSEEVDPEGYATWSRCNDIVHSWIVNSCDPEIADSVTFYFTAH
;
A
#
# COMPACT_ATOMS: atom_id res chain seq x y z
N MET A 1 -21.05 16.08 -27.61
CA MET A 1 -19.92 16.73 -26.90
C MET A 1 -20.20 16.94 -25.41
N HIS A 2 -21.43 17.27 -25.01
CA HIS A 2 -21.83 17.48 -23.60
C HIS A 2 -21.55 16.28 -22.65
N ASN A 3 -21.78 15.03 -23.11
CA ASN A 3 -21.52 13.84 -22.28
C ASN A 3 -20.03 13.61 -21.97
N ARG A 4 -19.10 14.07 -22.82
CA ARG A 4 -17.65 13.92 -22.52
C ARG A 4 -17.19 14.87 -21.43
N GLN A 5 -17.76 16.09 -21.38
CA GLN A 5 -17.42 17.06 -20.34
C GLN A 5 -17.96 16.64 -18.98
N ILE A 6 -19.17 16.08 -18.92
CA ILE A 6 -19.74 15.54 -17.67
C ILE A 6 -18.90 14.36 -17.16
N GLN A 7 -18.49 13.46 -18.05
CA GLN A 7 -17.65 12.32 -17.70
C GLN A 7 -16.28 12.74 -17.13
N ALA A 8 -15.63 13.73 -17.76
CA ALA A 8 -14.36 14.27 -17.27
C ALA A 8 -14.48 14.91 -15.87
N ILE A 9 -15.61 15.56 -15.57
CA ILE A 9 -15.87 16.15 -14.24
C ILE A 9 -16.04 15.04 -13.19
N ILE A 10 -16.78 13.98 -13.50
CA ILE A 10 -16.98 12.83 -12.58
C ILE A 10 -15.65 12.14 -12.27
N GLU A 11 -14.80 11.96 -13.29
CA GLU A 11 -13.47 11.35 -13.15
C GLU A 11 -12.55 12.23 -12.29
N SER A 12 -12.54 13.54 -12.52
CA SER A 12 -11.76 14.50 -11.73
C SER A 12 -12.19 14.55 -10.26
N VAL A 13 -13.50 14.56 -9.98
CA VAL A 13 -14.03 14.52 -8.61
C VAL A 13 -13.69 13.21 -7.91
N SER A 14 -13.80 12.09 -8.61
CA SER A 14 -13.44 10.76 -8.06
C SER A 14 -11.95 10.66 -7.74
N SER A 15 -11.09 11.23 -8.60
CA SER A 15 -9.65 11.36 -8.39
C SER A 15 -9.34 12.20 -7.14
N LEU A 16 -9.96 13.37 -7.00
CA LEU A 16 -9.74 14.25 -5.84
C LEU A 16 -10.16 13.62 -4.50
N GLU A 17 -11.22 12.82 -4.48
CA GLU A 17 -11.63 12.09 -3.26
C GLU A 17 -10.67 10.92 -2.96
N LEU A 18 -10.16 10.24 -3.99
CA LEU A 18 -9.15 9.20 -3.84
C LEU A 18 -7.82 9.79 -3.31
N SER A 19 -7.37 10.93 -3.84
CA SER A 19 -6.13 11.58 -3.43
C SER A 19 -6.18 12.04 -1.97
N LYS A 20 -7.28 12.67 -1.52
CA LYS A 20 -7.50 13.03 -0.11
C LYS A 20 -7.52 11.79 0.78
N SER A 21 -8.18 10.71 0.34
CA SER A 21 -8.21 9.45 1.09
C SER A 21 -6.82 8.84 1.23
N LEU A 22 -6.03 8.82 0.15
CA LEU A 22 -4.64 8.34 0.14
C LEU A 22 -3.75 9.19 1.04
N GLN A 23 -3.90 10.50 1.01
CA GLN A 23 -3.16 11.41 1.87
C GLN A 23 -3.44 11.11 3.35
N SER A 24 -4.69 10.81 3.72
CA SER A 24 -5.02 10.35 5.08
C SER A 24 -4.36 9.02 5.43
N PHE A 25 -4.19 8.11 4.47
CA PHE A 25 -3.52 6.83 4.73
C PHE A 25 -1.99 6.97 4.79
N CYS A 26 -1.37 7.92 4.09
CA CYS A 26 0.08 7.97 3.87
C CYS A 26 0.87 8.98 4.71
N THR A 27 0.20 9.77 5.55
CA THR A 27 0.79 10.92 6.25
C THR A 27 1.31 10.64 7.66
N HIS A 28 1.27 9.40 8.14
CA HIS A 28 1.73 9.12 9.49
C HIS A 28 3.24 9.34 9.61
N HIS A 29 3.66 10.39 10.32
CA HIS A 29 5.05 10.86 10.41
C HIS A 29 6.07 9.81 10.90
N LEU A 30 5.61 8.73 11.54
CA LEU A 30 6.46 7.65 12.06
C LEU A 30 6.61 6.45 11.10
N ASP A 31 5.98 6.51 9.93
CA ASP A 31 6.08 5.44 8.93
C ASP A 31 7.40 5.56 8.17
N ASN A 32 8.36 4.72 8.55
CA ASN A 32 9.66 4.59 7.89
C ASN A 32 9.85 3.14 7.39
N PRO A 33 10.58 2.94 6.28
CA PRO A 33 10.78 1.61 5.69
C PRO A 33 11.47 0.59 6.60
N GLY A 34 12.31 1.04 7.55
CA GLY A 34 13.09 0.19 8.45
C GLY A 34 12.32 -0.36 9.65
N LEU A 35 11.04 -0.02 9.80
CA LEU A 35 10.24 -0.52 10.92
C LEU A 35 9.90 -2.00 10.74
N ILE A 36 10.28 -2.82 11.71
CA ILE A 36 9.89 -4.24 11.78
C ILE A 36 8.50 -4.32 12.41
N LEU A 37 7.49 -4.71 11.63
CA LEU A 37 6.10 -4.82 12.10
C LEU A 37 5.81 -6.12 12.86
N VAL A 38 6.46 -7.22 12.44
CA VAL A 38 6.27 -8.55 13.03
C VAL A 38 7.61 -9.07 13.52
N PHE A 39 7.71 -9.30 14.83
CA PHE A 39 8.96 -9.71 15.46
C PHE A 39 9.46 -11.10 15.02
N LYS A 40 8.54 -12.04 14.78
CA LYS A 40 8.88 -13.37 14.27
C LYS A 40 8.79 -13.36 12.74
N PRO A 41 9.91 -13.45 12.01
CA PRO A 41 9.87 -13.40 10.56
C PRO A 41 9.16 -14.62 9.96
N LEU A 42 8.64 -14.48 8.74
CA LEU A 42 8.07 -15.60 7.98
C LEU A 42 9.19 -16.58 7.64
N ASN A 43 9.02 -17.86 8.00
CA ASN A 43 10.05 -18.90 7.86
C ASN A 43 9.56 -20.17 7.18
N GLY A 44 8.45 -20.09 6.43
CA GLY A 44 7.82 -21.23 5.75
C GLY A 44 6.83 -22.00 6.65
N ASP A 45 7.21 -22.31 7.89
CA ASP A 45 6.38 -23.12 8.79
C ASP A 45 5.34 -22.31 9.57
N ASN A 46 5.58 -21.00 9.73
CA ASN A 46 4.78 -20.15 10.62
C ASN A 46 3.76 -19.26 9.89
N TYR A 47 3.45 -19.53 8.61
CA TYR A 47 2.64 -18.67 7.75
C TYR A 47 1.34 -18.19 8.41
N PHE A 48 0.53 -19.08 8.99
CA PHE A 48 -0.75 -18.70 9.62
C PHE A 48 -0.59 -17.77 10.83
N GLY A 49 0.46 -17.95 11.61
CA GLY A 49 0.77 -17.06 12.73
C GLY A 49 1.26 -15.70 12.24
N TRP A 50 2.15 -15.74 11.26
CA TRP A 50 2.74 -14.56 10.63
C TRP A 50 1.68 -13.69 9.93
N ILE A 51 0.83 -14.27 9.08
CA ILE A 51 -0.20 -13.50 8.35
C ILE A 51 -1.18 -12.82 9.29
N ARG A 52 -1.60 -13.49 10.37
CA ARG A 52 -2.45 -12.87 11.40
C ARG A 52 -1.75 -11.74 12.11
N ALA A 53 -0.45 -11.85 12.39
CA ALA A 53 0.33 -10.77 12.99
C ALA A 53 0.50 -9.58 12.04
N MET A 54 0.86 -9.85 10.78
CA MET A 54 1.05 -8.85 9.75
C MET A 54 -0.25 -8.08 9.45
N VAL A 55 -1.38 -8.78 9.28
CA VAL A 55 -2.69 -8.15 9.07
C VAL A 55 -3.05 -7.20 10.22
N ARG A 56 -2.83 -7.60 11.48
CA ARG A 56 -3.09 -6.71 12.63
C ARG A 56 -2.18 -5.49 12.63
N ALA A 57 -0.88 -5.67 12.35
CA ALA A 57 0.09 -4.59 12.33
C ALA A 57 -0.20 -3.58 11.21
N LEU A 58 -0.56 -4.05 10.02
CA LEU A 58 -0.97 -3.19 8.92
C LEU A 58 -2.30 -2.49 9.21
N ASN A 59 -3.24 -3.16 9.87
CA ASN A 59 -4.52 -2.54 10.23
C ASN A 59 -4.33 -1.42 11.27
N SER A 60 -3.49 -1.61 12.30
CA SER A 60 -3.19 -0.54 13.28
C SER A 60 -2.49 0.68 12.65
N LYS A 61 -1.83 0.48 11.51
CA LYS A 61 -1.19 1.52 10.70
C LYS A 61 -2.09 2.12 9.61
N ASN A 62 -3.35 1.67 9.51
CA ASN A 62 -4.26 1.98 8.41
C ASN A 62 -3.69 1.66 7.00
N LYS A 63 -2.82 0.65 6.89
CA LYS A 63 -2.16 0.25 5.65
C LYS A 63 -2.65 -1.07 5.06
N LEU A 64 -3.54 -1.80 5.75
CA LEU A 64 -4.06 -3.07 5.26
C LEU A 64 -4.70 -2.97 3.85
N ARG A 65 -5.26 -1.79 3.55
CA ARG A 65 -5.94 -1.53 2.28
C ARG A 65 -5.01 -1.48 1.05
N PHE A 66 -3.69 -1.34 1.26
CA PHE A 66 -2.68 -1.42 0.21
C PHE A 66 -2.38 -2.87 -0.19
N VAL A 67 -2.51 -3.82 0.74
CA VAL A 67 -2.21 -5.24 0.47
C VAL A 67 -3.43 -5.99 -0.05
N ASN A 68 -4.64 -5.63 0.41
CA ASN A 68 -5.86 -6.33 0.01
C ASN A 68 -6.52 -5.78 -1.27
N GLY A 69 -5.86 -4.85 -1.98
CA GLY A 69 -6.38 -4.24 -3.22
C GLY A 69 -7.61 -3.34 -3.05
N SER A 70 -8.00 -2.97 -1.82
CA SER A 70 -9.17 -2.11 -1.58
C SER A 70 -8.94 -0.66 -2.00
N ILE A 71 -7.68 -0.24 -2.12
CA ILE A 71 -7.31 1.05 -2.68
C ILE A 71 -7.08 0.88 -4.18
N LYS A 72 -7.88 1.58 -4.98
CA LYS A 72 -7.61 1.69 -6.43
C LYS A 72 -6.34 2.50 -6.63
N VAL A 73 -5.48 2.02 -7.53
CA VAL A 73 -4.30 2.77 -7.98
C VAL A 73 -4.78 4.02 -8.72
N PRO A 74 -4.37 5.23 -8.29
CA PRO A 74 -4.66 6.45 -9.03
C PRO A 74 -4.05 6.39 -10.43
N SER A 75 -4.70 7.00 -11.42
CA SER A 75 -4.08 7.18 -12.72
C SER A 75 -2.97 8.23 -12.62
N GLU A 76 -1.76 7.88 -13.02
CA GLU A 76 -0.63 8.82 -13.06
C GLU A 76 -0.91 10.01 -14.00
N GLU A 77 -1.72 9.82 -15.05
CA GLU A 77 -2.07 10.89 -15.99
C GLU A 77 -3.13 11.86 -15.44
N VAL A 78 -4.08 11.36 -14.64
CA VAL A 78 -5.24 12.13 -14.14
C VAL A 78 -4.99 12.69 -12.74
N ASP A 79 -4.20 11.99 -11.94
CA ASP A 79 -3.86 12.32 -10.55
C ASP A 79 -2.40 12.00 -10.21
N PRO A 80 -1.43 12.77 -10.74
CA PRO A 80 -0.02 12.52 -10.49
C PRO A 80 0.35 12.58 -9.00
N GLU A 81 -0.30 13.47 -8.23
CA GLU A 81 -0.02 13.64 -6.79
C GLU A 81 -0.58 12.48 -5.96
N GLY A 82 -1.81 12.04 -6.24
CA GLY A 82 -2.36 10.84 -5.62
C GLY A 82 -1.55 9.60 -5.98
N TYR A 83 -1.11 9.47 -7.23
CA TYR A 83 -0.24 8.37 -7.66
C TYR A 83 1.10 8.37 -6.92
N ALA A 84 1.79 9.52 -6.83
CA ALA A 84 3.05 9.64 -6.10
C ALA A 84 2.88 9.31 -4.61
N THR A 85 1.78 9.76 -4.00
CA THR A 85 1.43 9.46 -2.60
C THR A 85 1.17 7.96 -2.39
N TRP A 86 0.40 7.36 -3.28
CA TRP A 86 0.11 5.92 -3.28
C TRP A 86 1.40 5.11 -3.43
N SER A 87 2.24 5.47 -4.40
CA SER A 87 3.49 4.78 -4.73
C SER A 87 4.45 4.76 -3.53
N ARG A 88 4.71 5.92 -2.91
CA ARG A 88 5.52 6.00 -1.68
C ARG A 88 4.97 5.13 -0.55
N CYS A 89 3.65 5.09 -0.39
CA CYS A 89 3.01 4.24 0.62
C CYS A 89 3.17 2.75 0.33
N ASN A 90 2.99 2.37 -0.93
CA ASN A 90 3.18 1.01 -1.40
C ASN A 90 4.61 0.54 -1.11
N ASP A 91 5.62 1.37 -1.38
CA ASP A 91 7.03 1.04 -1.11
C ASP A 91 7.31 0.84 0.39
N ILE A 92 6.69 1.65 1.26
CA ILE A 92 6.81 1.48 2.72
C ILE A 92 6.19 0.15 3.16
N VAL A 93 4.98 -0.16 2.68
CA VAL A 93 4.28 -1.41 3.02
C VAL A 93 5.07 -2.62 2.51
N HIS A 94 5.59 -2.53 1.28
CA HIS A 94 6.44 -3.56 0.70
C HIS A 94 7.71 -3.77 1.55
N SER A 95 8.38 -2.69 1.94
CA SER A 95 9.55 -2.75 2.81
C SER A 95 9.25 -3.43 4.15
N TRP A 96 8.09 -3.16 4.76
CA TRP A 96 7.68 -3.82 6.00
C TRP A 96 7.42 -5.31 5.85
N ILE A 97 6.86 -5.73 4.71
CA ILE A 97 6.63 -7.14 4.39
C ILE A 97 7.97 -7.86 4.22
N VAL A 98 8.86 -7.32 3.37
CA VAL A 98 10.19 -7.87 3.10
C VAL A 98 11.01 -7.98 4.39
N ASN A 99 11.04 -6.92 5.20
CA ASN A 99 11.77 -6.89 6.47
C ASN A 99 11.17 -7.82 7.55
N SER A 100 9.98 -8.36 7.31
CA SER A 100 9.33 -9.33 8.20
C SER A 100 9.41 -10.77 7.66
N CYS A 101 10.21 -11.03 6.63
CA CYS A 101 10.47 -12.36 6.08
C CYS A 101 11.91 -12.80 6.40
N ASP A 102 12.13 -14.11 6.55
CA ASP A 102 13.49 -14.65 6.56
C ASP A 102 14.19 -14.35 5.23
N PRO A 103 15.52 -14.18 5.19
CA PRO A 103 16.25 -13.73 3.99
C PRO A 103 15.94 -14.54 2.73
N GLU A 104 15.86 -15.87 2.85
CA GLU A 104 15.56 -16.75 1.70
C GLU A 104 14.17 -16.48 1.09
N ILE A 105 13.19 -16.10 1.93
CA ILE A 105 11.85 -15.74 1.49
C ILE A 105 11.81 -14.28 1.04
N ALA A 106 12.51 -13.38 1.75
CA ALA A 106 12.61 -11.96 1.42
C ALA A 106 13.19 -11.73 0.01
N ASP A 107 14.21 -12.52 -0.38
CA ASP A 107 14.79 -12.46 -1.72
C ASP A 107 13.74 -12.80 -2.79
N SER A 108 12.89 -13.81 -2.55
CA SER A 108 11.81 -14.18 -3.48
C SER A 108 10.71 -13.11 -3.59
N VAL A 109 10.41 -12.41 -2.49
CA VAL A 109 9.39 -11.35 -2.44
C VAL A 109 9.90 -10.06 -3.09
N THR A 110 11.21 -9.76 -2.97
CA THR A 110 11.84 -8.56 -3.55
C THR A 110 11.72 -8.49 -5.07
N PHE A 111 11.54 -9.62 -5.76
CA PHE A 111 11.33 -9.66 -7.21
C PHE A 111 9.94 -9.17 -7.66
N TYR A 112 8.99 -8.97 -6.74
CA TYR A 112 7.65 -8.45 -7.05
C TYR A 112 7.58 -6.93 -6.79
N PHE A 113 7.26 -6.16 -7.84
CA PHE A 113 7.16 -4.70 -7.77
C PHE A 113 5.90 -4.18 -7.06
N THR A 114 4.91 -5.05 -6.83
CA THR A 114 3.65 -4.72 -6.18
C THR A 114 3.45 -5.62 -4.97
N ALA A 115 2.98 -5.06 -3.86
CA ALA A 115 2.59 -5.84 -2.69
C ALA A 115 1.31 -6.67 -2.91
N HIS A 116 0.72 -6.58 -4.11
CA HIS A 116 -0.41 -7.38 -4.58
C HIS A 116 0.05 -8.41 -5.61
#